data_AF-A0A9E1RSH4-F1
#
_entry.id   AF-A0A9E1RSH4-F1
#
_cell.length_a   1.000
_cell.length_b   1.000
_cell.length_c   1.000
_cell.angle_alpha   90.00
_cell.angle_beta   90.00
_cell.angle_gamma   90.00
#
_symmetry.space_group_name_H-M   'P 1'
#
loop_
_entity.id
_entity.type
_entity.pdbx_description
1 polymer ?
#
loop_
_entity_poly.entity_id
_entity_poly.type
_entity_poly.pdbx_seq_one_letter_code
_entity_poly.pdbx_strand_id
1 'polypeptide(L)'
;MLAGAAAGVALGVTARAWMRWISTDPEFSWVGTIAIVASFTIFGAAQSAAAVARLRPLRPSAVAAFRAMAIVLSVGLFGAAGAIMLPVVVFGSLAAWRSDITRSIRIVLAAVALPVVMVVVADIGEDNGWGITTVGQIALFLGIYAVIITSTWPSAAPLPDSWRPSRRTAMAVGVGLVALLGLAAYLGGIR
;
A
#
# COMPACT_ATOMS: atom_id res chain seq x y z
N MET A 1 -0.55 -9.23 -15.68
CA MET A 1 0.55 -8.29 -15.35
C MET A 1 0.33 -6.94 -16.01
N LEU A 2 0.18 -6.86 -17.34
CA LEU A 2 -0.06 -5.59 -18.05
C LEU A 2 -1.29 -4.81 -17.56
N ALA A 3 -2.43 -5.48 -17.34
CA ALA A 3 -3.63 -4.84 -16.78
C ALA A 3 -3.38 -4.26 -15.36
N GLY A 4 -2.61 -4.97 -14.53
CA GLY A 4 -2.21 -4.50 -13.21
C GLY A 4 -1.27 -3.30 -13.25
N ALA A 5 -0.30 -3.33 -14.16
CA ALA A 5 0.60 -2.20 -14.38
C ALA A 5 -0.17 -0.97 -14.86
N ALA A 6 -1.10 -1.13 -15.81
CA ALA A 6 -1.95 -0.05 -16.30
C ALA A 6 -2.86 0.52 -15.20
N ALA A 7 -3.48 -0.34 -14.38
CA ALA A 7 -4.23 0.09 -13.20
C ALA A 7 -3.35 0.84 -12.19
N GLY A 8 -2.11 0.39 -12.01
CA GLY A 8 -1.09 1.08 -11.22
C GLY A 8 -0.76 2.47 -11.76
N VAL A 9 -0.53 2.60 -13.08
CA VAL A 9 -0.31 3.92 -13.72
C VAL A 9 -1.50 4.84 -13.46
N ALA A 10 -2.73 4.36 -13.69
CA ALA A 10 -3.94 5.14 -13.48
C ALA A 10 -4.08 5.61 -12.02
N LEU A 11 -3.84 4.71 -11.06
CA LEU A 11 -3.90 5.03 -9.63
C LEU A 11 -2.79 6.01 -9.22
N GLY A 12 -1.57 5.86 -9.76
CA GLY A 12 -0.45 6.78 -9.49
C GLY A 12 -0.68 8.17 -10.05
N VAL A 13 -1.21 8.29 -11.27
CA VAL A 13 -1.62 9.58 -11.86
C VAL A 13 -2.75 10.21 -11.04
N THR A 14 -3.73 9.41 -10.61
CA THR A 14 -4.82 9.87 -9.76
C THR A 14 -4.31 10.38 -8.42
N ALA A 15 -3.43 9.62 -7.76
CA ALA A 15 -2.79 10.03 -6.50
C ALA A 15 -1.98 11.33 -6.68
N ARG A 16 -1.30 11.48 -7.82
CA ARG A 16 -0.59 12.72 -8.14
C ARG A 16 -1.52 13.91 -8.32
N ALA A 17 -2.59 13.74 -9.07
CA ALA A 17 -3.59 14.79 -9.26
C ALA A 17 -4.25 15.17 -7.93
N TRP A 18 -4.55 14.19 -7.08
CA TRP A 18 -5.08 14.39 -5.74
C TRP A 18 -4.13 15.21 -4.86
N MET A 19 -2.83 14.85 -4.81
CA MET A 19 -1.83 15.63 -4.06
C MET A 19 -1.76 17.09 -4.53
N ARG A 20 -1.90 17.32 -5.84
CA ARG A 20 -1.92 18.69 -6.38
C ARG A 20 -3.20 19.44 -6.02
N TRP A 21 -4.31 18.74 -5.85
CA TRP A 21 -5.59 19.34 -5.50
C TRP A 21 -5.70 19.73 -4.02
N ILE A 22 -5.04 19.02 -3.11
CA ILE A 22 -5.04 19.34 -1.67
C ILE A 22 -3.95 20.33 -1.23
N SER A 23 -3.01 20.64 -2.11
CA SER A 23 -1.83 21.43 -1.80
C SER A 23 -2.11 22.92 -1.96
N THR A 24 -1.87 23.69 -0.90
CA THR A 24 -2.00 25.16 -0.86
C THR A 24 -0.81 25.86 -1.53
N ASP A 25 0.36 25.22 -1.56
CA ASP A 25 1.55 25.67 -2.29
C ASP A 25 2.20 24.51 -3.09
N PRO A 26 1.87 24.36 -4.37
CA PRO A 26 2.19 23.15 -5.13
C PRO A 26 3.62 23.15 -5.71
N GLU A 27 4.62 22.93 -4.86
CA GLU A 27 6.01 22.69 -5.29
C GLU A 27 6.24 21.22 -5.69
N PHE A 28 6.02 20.93 -6.97
CA PHE A 28 5.97 19.57 -7.49
C PHE A 28 7.00 19.32 -8.59
N SER A 29 7.97 18.43 -8.32
CA SER A 29 8.96 18.03 -9.33
C SER A 29 8.46 16.93 -10.28
N TRP A 30 9.02 16.92 -11.49
CA TRP A 30 8.83 15.83 -12.45
C TRP A 30 9.42 14.51 -11.94
N VAL A 31 10.58 14.57 -11.29
CA VAL A 31 11.22 13.39 -10.70
C VAL A 31 10.32 12.74 -9.65
N GLY A 32 9.74 13.52 -8.74
CA GLY A 32 8.79 13.01 -7.75
C GLY A 32 7.53 12.42 -8.38
N THR A 33 7.02 13.05 -9.45
CA THR A 33 5.87 12.54 -10.21
C THR A 33 6.16 11.18 -10.83
N ILE A 34 7.30 11.04 -11.52
CA ILE A 34 7.73 9.78 -12.13
C ILE A 34 7.91 8.71 -11.06
N ALA A 35 8.53 9.05 -9.93
CA ALA A 35 8.72 8.12 -8.81
C ALA A 35 7.37 7.58 -8.27
N ILE A 36 6.39 8.45 -8.05
CA ILE A 36 5.05 8.05 -7.60
C ILE A 36 4.40 7.10 -8.61
N VAL A 37 4.33 7.50 -9.88
CA VAL A 37 3.68 6.68 -10.92
C VAL A 37 4.40 5.34 -11.09
N ALA A 38 5.73 5.33 -11.05
CA ALA A 38 6.52 4.11 -11.09
C ALA A 38 6.23 3.18 -9.90
N SER A 39 6.19 3.70 -8.67
CA SER A 39 5.85 2.92 -7.47
C SER A 39 4.46 2.29 -7.56
N PHE A 40 3.45 3.04 -7.99
CA PHE A 40 2.10 2.51 -8.18
C PHE A 40 2.03 1.48 -9.31
N THR A 41 2.78 1.68 -10.40
CA THR A 41 2.88 0.72 -11.50
C THR A 41 3.51 -0.60 -11.05
N ILE A 42 4.61 -0.52 -10.30
CA ILE A 42 5.30 -1.67 -9.71
C ILE A 42 4.38 -2.41 -8.75
N PHE A 43 3.68 -1.68 -7.87
CA PHE A 43 2.67 -2.24 -6.98
C PHE A 43 1.59 -3.02 -7.74
N GLY A 44 0.94 -2.40 -8.73
CA GLY A 44 -0.14 -3.03 -9.49
C GLY A 44 0.34 -4.25 -10.28
N ALA A 45 1.54 -4.17 -10.88
CA ALA A 45 2.17 -5.30 -11.57
C ALA A 45 2.46 -6.46 -10.60
N ALA A 46 3.03 -6.17 -9.43
CA ALA A 46 3.41 -7.17 -8.44
C ALA A 46 2.19 -7.86 -7.80
N GLN A 47 1.16 -7.10 -7.42
CA GLN A 47 -0.10 -7.67 -6.91
C GLN A 47 -0.79 -8.52 -7.99
N SER A 48 -0.78 -8.10 -9.25
CA SER A 48 -1.29 -8.91 -10.36
C SER A 48 -0.48 -10.18 -10.59
N ALA A 49 0.85 -10.13 -10.45
CA ALA A 49 1.70 -11.32 -10.53
C ALA A 49 1.36 -12.32 -9.43
N ALA A 50 1.20 -11.85 -8.19
CA ALA A 50 0.75 -12.68 -7.08
C ALA A 50 -0.66 -13.24 -7.30
N ALA A 51 -1.58 -12.46 -7.88
CA ALA A 51 -2.93 -12.93 -8.22
C ALA A 51 -2.87 -14.08 -9.23
N VAL A 52 -2.13 -13.92 -10.33
CA VAL A 52 -1.95 -14.99 -11.32
C VAL A 52 -1.28 -16.20 -10.71
N ALA A 53 -0.26 -16.03 -9.87
CA ALA A 53 0.42 -17.14 -9.22
C ALA A 53 -0.52 -17.97 -8.34
N ARG A 54 -1.50 -17.34 -7.68
CA ARG A 54 -2.54 -18.02 -6.88
C ARG A 54 -3.57 -18.77 -7.71
N LEU A 55 -3.87 -18.29 -8.93
CA LEU A 55 -4.88 -18.89 -9.81
C LEU A 55 -4.31 -20.03 -10.68
N ARG A 56 -2.99 -20.20 -10.72
CA ARG A 56 -2.31 -21.25 -11.47
C ARG A 56 -1.94 -22.43 -10.57
N PRO A 57 -1.83 -23.66 -11.11
CA PRO A 57 -1.43 -24.84 -10.35
C PRO A 57 0.09 -24.84 -10.08
N LEU A 58 0.58 -23.82 -9.37
CA LEU A 58 1.97 -23.68 -8.99
C LEU A 58 2.24 -24.38 -7.65
N ARG A 59 3.52 -24.73 -7.43
CA ARG A 59 3.97 -25.22 -6.11
C ARG A 59 3.72 -24.14 -5.04
N PRO A 60 3.33 -24.51 -3.80
CA PRO A 60 3.06 -23.54 -2.73
C PRO A 60 4.24 -22.59 -2.45
N SER A 61 5.47 -23.06 -2.58
CA SER A 61 6.69 -22.24 -2.44
C SER A 61 6.80 -21.14 -3.51
N ALA A 62 6.38 -21.42 -4.74
CA ALA A 62 6.36 -20.43 -5.81
C ALA A 62 5.29 -19.36 -5.54
N VAL A 63 4.08 -19.78 -5.12
CA VAL A 63 3.00 -18.84 -4.73
C VAL A 63 3.48 -17.93 -3.58
N ALA A 64 4.16 -18.49 -2.59
CA ALA A 64 4.72 -17.73 -1.48
C ALA A 64 5.83 -16.76 -1.91
N ALA A 65 6.67 -17.12 -2.89
CA ALA A 65 7.68 -16.23 -3.43
C ALA A 65 7.05 -15.02 -4.15
N PHE A 66 6.03 -15.25 -4.99
CA PHE A 66 5.28 -14.16 -5.64
C PHE A 66 4.56 -13.27 -4.62
N ARG A 67 4.02 -13.85 -3.55
CA ARG A 67 3.46 -13.11 -2.42
C ARG A 67 4.50 -12.23 -1.74
N ALA A 68 5.66 -12.79 -1.37
CA ALA A 68 6.72 -12.04 -0.71
C ALA A 68 7.23 -10.90 -1.61
N MET A 69 7.43 -11.17 -2.90
CA MET A 69 7.77 -10.16 -3.90
C MET A 69 6.73 -9.03 -3.94
N ALA A 70 5.43 -9.36 -3.97
CA ALA A 70 4.37 -8.35 -3.96
C ALA A 70 4.40 -7.49 -2.68
N ILE A 71 4.62 -8.08 -1.51
CA ILE A 71 4.75 -7.34 -0.24
C ILE A 71 5.95 -6.38 -0.29
N VAL A 72 7.12 -6.91 -0.67
CA VAL A 72 8.38 -6.14 -0.74
C VAL A 72 8.25 -4.98 -1.71
N LEU A 73 7.73 -5.22 -2.92
CA LEU A 73 7.56 -4.19 -3.94
C LEU A 73 6.46 -3.17 -3.59
N SER A 74 5.49 -3.54 -2.74
CA SER A 74 4.47 -2.60 -2.25
C SER A 74 5.03 -1.56 -1.28
N VAL A 75 6.19 -1.82 -0.64
CA VAL A 75 6.84 -0.87 0.27
C VAL A 75 7.16 0.45 -0.44
N GLY A 76 7.47 0.41 -1.74
CA GLY A 76 7.77 1.60 -2.53
C GLY A 76 6.64 2.64 -2.60
N LEU A 77 5.39 2.26 -2.27
CA LEU A 77 4.27 3.20 -2.16
C LEU A 77 4.40 4.16 -0.97
N PHE A 78 5.14 3.76 0.06
CA PHE A 78 5.18 4.45 1.36
C PHE A 78 6.44 5.27 1.55
N GLY A 79 7.06 5.73 0.45
CA GLY A 79 8.14 6.71 0.51
C GLY A 79 7.63 8.11 0.84
N ALA A 80 8.46 8.91 1.51
CA ALA A 80 8.17 10.31 1.86
C ALA A 80 6.80 10.49 2.56
N ALA A 81 5.93 11.35 2.04
CA ALA A 81 4.62 11.65 2.64
C ALA A 81 3.69 10.42 2.74
N GLY A 82 3.90 9.40 1.90
CA GLY A 82 3.12 8.15 1.96
C GLY A 82 3.41 7.30 3.20
N ALA A 83 4.54 7.51 3.88
CA ALA A 83 4.99 6.69 5.01
C ALA A 83 3.99 6.66 6.16
N ILE A 84 3.31 7.79 6.41
CA ILE A 84 2.32 7.91 7.50
C ILE A 84 1.17 6.91 7.33
N MET A 85 0.85 6.53 6.08
CA MET A 85 -0.25 5.62 5.75
C MET A 85 0.14 4.15 5.71
N LEU A 86 1.42 3.81 5.94
CA LEU A 86 1.88 2.42 5.98
C LEU A 86 1.11 1.58 7.03
N PRO A 87 0.88 2.03 8.28
CA PRO A 87 0.11 1.26 9.26
C PRO A 87 -1.33 1.02 8.80
N VAL A 88 -1.95 1.99 8.13
CA VAL A 88 -3.32 1.87 7.62
C VAL A 88 -3.41 0.78 6.56
N VAL A 89 -2.47 0.75 5.60
CA VAL A 89 -2.48 -0.27 4.56
C VAL A 89 -2.13 -1.64 5.12
N VAL A 90 -1.16 -1.74 6.02
CA VAL A 90 -0.77 -3.01 6.65
C VAL A 90 -1.93 -3.57 7.48
N PHE A 91 -2.44 -2.83 8.45
CA PHE A 91 -3.49 -3.30 9.35
C PHE A 91 -4.83 -3.43 8.64
N GLY A 92 -5.17 -2.49 7.74
CA GLY A 92 -6.36 -2.55 6.90
C GLY A 92 -6.36 -3.77 5.97
N SER A 93 -5.23 -4.09 5.33
CA SER A 93 -5.11 -5.28 4.48
C SER A 93 -5.23 -6.57 5.27
N LEU A 94 -4.61 -6.66 6.45
CA LEU A 94 -4.73 -7.83 7.32
C LEU A 94 -6.18 -7.97 7.82
N ALA A 95 -6.79 -6.89 8.27
CA ALA A 95 -8.17 -6.87 8.73
C ALA A 95 -9.19 -7.14 7.63
N ALA A 96 -8.89 -6.81 6.37
CA ALA A 96 -9.75 -7.12 5.23
C ALA A 96 -9.62 -8.58 4.79
N TRP A 97 -8.38 -9.07 4.62
CA TRP A 97 -8.13 -10.28 3.82
C TRP A 97 -7.72 -11.52 4.58
N ARG A 98 -7.30 -11.41 5.85
CA ARG A 98 -6.96 -12.59 6.66
C ARG A 98 -8.25 -13.21 7.19
N SER A 99 -8.58 -14.44 6.79
CA SER A 99 -9.75 -15.19 7.30
C SER A 99 -9.44 -16.04 8.53
N ASP A 100 -8.17 -16.26 8.83
CA ASP A 100 -7.66 -17.09 9.93
C ASP A 100 -7.38 -16.31 11.23
N ILE A 101 -7.79 -15.04 11.28
CA ILE A 101 -7.72 -14.20 12.49
C ILE A 101 -9.09 -14.09 13.16
N THR A 102 -9.10 -14.01 14.49
CA THR A 102 -10.34 -13.85 15.26
C THR A 102 -10.98 -12.49 15.01
N ARG A 103 -12.29 -12.40 15.22
CA ARG A 103 -13.05 -11.14 15.08
C ARG A 103 -12.47 -10.02 15.94
N SER A 104 -12.02 -10.33 17.15
CA SER A 104 -11.39 -9.36 18.05
C SER A 104 -10.10 -8.79 17.49
N ILE A 105 -9.20 -9.64 16.97
CA ILE A 105 -7.95 -9.18 16.34
C ILE A 105 -8.26 -8.31 15.11
N ARG A 106 -9.25 -8.71 14.30
CA ARG A 106 -9.69 -7.91 13.14
C ARG A 106 -10.16 -6.52 13.55
N ILE A 107 -10.98 -6.43 14.61
CA ILE A 107 -11.48 -5.15 15.14
C ILE A 107 -10.31 -4.32 15.67
N VAL A 108 -9.38 -4.90 16.42
CA VAL A 108 -8.20 -4.20 16.94
C VAL A 108 -7.35 -3.63 15.79
N LEU A 109 -7.06 -4.42 14.76
CA LEU A 109 -6.30 -3.96 13.59
C LEU A 109 -7.01 -2.79 12.89
N ALA A 110 -8.33 -2.88 12.69
CA ALA A 110 -9.11 -1.80 12.11
C ALA A 110 -9.12 -0.54 13.01
N ALA A 111 -9.27 -0.72 14.32
CA ALA A 111 -9.27 0.36 15.30
C ALA A 111 -7.93 1.08 15.39
N VAL A 112 -6.80 0.37 15.22
CA VAL A 112 -5.45 0.96 15.21
C VAL A 112 -5.19 1.74 13.92
N ALA A 113 -5.76 1.33 12.78
CA ALA A 113 -5.63 2.06 11.52
C ALA A 113 -6.41 3.39 11.51
N LEU A 114 -7.56 3.44 12.22
CA LEU A 114 -8.49 4.56 12.14
C LEU A 114 -7.90 5.92 12.59
N PRO A 115 -7.17 6.04 13.72
CA PRO A 115 -6.57 7.30 14.15
C PRO A 115 -5.69 7.96 13.10
N VAL A 116 -4.89 7.18 12.37
CA VAL A 116 -4.02 7.72 11.31
C VAL A 116 -4.85 8.35 10.19
N VAL A 117 -5.94 7.68 9.79
CA VAL A 117 -6.87 8.22 8.80
C VAL A 117 -7.51 9.52 9.31
N MET A 118 -7.90 9.56 10.58
CA MET A 118 -8.52 10.75 11.19
C MET A 118 -7.57 11.94 11.25
N VAL A 119 -6.28 11.71 11.55
CA VAL A 119 -5.25 12.77 11.53
C VAL A 119 -5.13 13.36 10.12
N VAL A 120 -4.97 12.52 9.09
CA VAL A 120 -4.83 13.02 7.71
C VAL A 120 -6.11 13.74 7.23
N VAL A 121 -7.28 13.25 7.63
CA VAL A 121 -8.56 13.91 7.31
C VAL A 121 -8.69 15.27 8.01
N ALA A 122 -8.24 15.37 9.26
CA ALA A 122 -8.22 16.63 9.99
C ALA A 122 -7.26 17.62 9.32
N ASP A 123 -6.04 17.21 8.99
CA ASP A 123 -5.04 18.04 8.31
C ASP A 123 -5.58 18.61 6.98
N ILE A 124 -6.23 17.77 6.16
CA ILE A 124 -6.86 18.23 4.90
C ILE A 124 -7.89 19.32 5.16
N GLY A 125 -8.73 19.16 6.20
CA GLY A 125 -9.78 20.12 6.54
C GLY A 125 -9.26 21.41 7.18
N GLU A 126 -8.18 21.33 7.96
CA GLU A 126 -7.51 22.49 8.54
C GLU A 126 -6.81 23.33 7.46
N ASP A 127 -6.14 22.68 6.50
CA ASP A 127 -5.41 23.35 5.42
C ASP A 127 -6.32 23.95 4.34
N ASN A 128 -7.43 23.28 4.00
CA ASN A 128 -8.31 23.66 2.89
C ASN A 128 -9.64 24.31 3.34
N GLY A 129 -9.89 24.35 4.65
CA GLY A 129 -11.19 24.70 5.23
C GLY A 129 -12.23 23.57 5.09
N TRP A 130 -13.33 23.67 5.83
CA TRP A 130 -14.42 22.68 5.79
C TRP A 130 -15.49 23.09 4.77
N GLY A 131 -15.44 22.48 3.57
CA GLY A 131 -16.42 22.73 2.51
C GLY A 131 -16.63 21.52 1.59
N ILE A 132 -17.45 21.69 0.55
CA ILE A 132 -17.78 20.62 -0.40
C ILE A 132 -16.54 20.11 -1.17
N THR A 133 -15.59 21.01 -1.45
CA THR A 133 -14.31 20.66 -2.07
C THR A 133 -13.52 19.69 -1.20
N THR A 134 -13.45 19.97 0.10
CA THR A 134 -12.77 19.15 1.12
C THR A 134 -13.39 17.77 1.23
N VAL A 135 -14.72 17.68 1.15
CA VAL A 135 -15.41 16.38 1.08
C VAL A 135 -14.96 15.57 -0.13
N GLY A 136 -14.83 16.21 -1.30
CA GLY A 136 -14.30 15.57 -2.50
C GLY A 136 -12.83 15.12 -2.36
N GLN A 137 -11.99 15.94 -1.75
CA GLN A 137 -10.59 15.62 -1.46
C GLN A 137 -10.46 14.42 -0.50
N ILE A 138 -11.26 14.38 0.57
CA ILE A 138 -11.33 13.27 1.52
C ILE A 138 -11.89 12.01 0.84
N ALA A 139 -12.95 12.13 0.05
CA ALA A 139 -13.55 10.99 -0.65
C ALA A 139 -12.55 10.35 -1.62
N LEU A 140 -11.78 11.15 -2.37
CA LEU A 140 -10.76 10.65 -3.27
C LEU A 140 -9.58 10.02 -2.51
N PHE A 141 -9.16 10.60 -1.39
CA PHE A 141 -8.17 10.02 -0.48
C PHE A 141 -8.61 8.63 0.01
N LEU A 142 -9.81 8.52 0.58
CA LEU A 142 -10.36 7.25 1.05
C LEU A 142 -10.50 6.24 -0.10
N GLY A 143 -10.92 6.70 -1.28
CA GLY A 143 -11.01 5.88 -2.49
C GLY A 143 -9.65 5.30 -2.92
N ILE A 144 -8.60 6.12 -2.96
CA ILE A 144 -7.24 5.67 -3.31
C ILE A 144 -6.78 4.57 -2.33
N TYR A 145 -6.92 4.80 -1.02
CA TYR A 145 -6.49 3.82 -0.03
C TYR A 145 -7.37 2.57 0.02
N ALA A 146 -8.68 2.69 -0.24
CA ALA A 146 -9.55 1.54 -0.42
C ALA A 146 -9.11 0.69 -1.62
N VAL A 147 -8.75 1.29 -2.75
CA VAL A 147 -8.20 0.57 -3.91
C VAL A 147 -6.87 -0.10 -3.57
N ILE A 148 -5.96 0.58 -2.86
CA ILE A 148 -4.69 -0.03 -2.43
C ILE A 148 -4.94 -1.25 -1.54
N ILE A 149 -5.74 -1.09 -0.48
CA ILE A 149 -6.06 -2.17 0.47
C ILE A 149 -6.77 -3.32 -0.25
N THR A 150 -7.74 -3.04 -1.12
CA THR A 150 -8.45 -4.11 -1.82
C THR A 150 -7.54 -4.87 -2.79
N SER A 151 -6.61 -4.16 -3.43
CA SER A 151 -5.62 -4.74 -4.35
C SER A 151 -4.59 -5.63 -3.65
N THR A 152 -4.46 -5.57 -2.31
CA THR A 152 -3.50 -6.41 -1.58
C THR A 152 -3.99 -7.82 -1.33
N TRP A 153 -5.25 -8.18 -1.66
CA TRP A 153 -5.80 -9.53 -1.48
C TRP A 153 -4.82 -10.67 -1.87
N PRO A 154 -4.16 -10.64 -3.04
CA PRO A 154 -3.26 -11.73 -3.44
C PRO A 154 -2.12 -11.97 -2.45
N SER A 155 -1.63 -10.88 -1.85
CA SER A 155 -0.48 -10.87 -0.95
C SER A 155 -0.87 -10.96 0.54
N ALA A 156 -2.08 -10.53 0.91
CA ALA A 156 -2.56 -10.50 2.28
C ALA A 156 -3.40 -11.73 2.66
N ALA A 157 -4.14 -12.32 1.72
CA ALA A 157 -4.99 -13.47 1.99
C ALA A 157 -4.18 -14.71 2.41
N PRO A 158 -4.70 -15.57 3.31
CA PRO A 158 -4.01 -16.77 3.75
C PRO A 158 -3.58 -17.66 2.58
N LEU A 159 -2.44 -18.34 2.73
CA LEU A 159 -2.04 -19.43 1.85
C LEU A 159 -2.71 -20.73 2.36
N PRO A 160 -2.91 -21.74 1.50
CA PRO A 160 -3.42 -23.04 1.93
C PRO A 160 -2.59 -23.63 3.10
N ASP A 161 -3.28 -24.19 4.10
CA ASP A 161 -2.78 -24.54 5.45
C ASP A 161 -1.53 -25.44 5.51
N SER A 162 -1.19 -26.13 4.42
CA SER A 162 -0.08 -27.08 4.38
C SER A 162 1.31 -26.45 4.21
N TRP A 163 1.41 -25.15 3.90
CA TRP A 163 2.71 -24.52 3.62
C TRP A 163 3.12 -23.51 4.69
N ARG A 164 4.22 -23.81 5.39
CA ARG A 164 4.89 -22.88 6.32
C ARG A 164 6.28 -22.53 5.80
N PRO A 165 6.65 -21.24 5.71
CA PRO A 165 8.00 -20.87 5.32
C PRO A 165 9.01 -21.35 6.37
N SER A 166 10.22 -21.68 5.93
CA SER A 166 11.33 -21.89 6.86
C SER A 166 11.61 -20.60 7.65
N ARG A 167 12.04 -20.74 8.90
CA ARG A 167 12.38 -19.58 9.77
C ARG A 167 13.37 -18.63 9.09
N ARG A 168 14.33 -19.17 8.31
CA ARG A 168 15.33 -18.40 7.55
C ARG A 168 14.70 -17.55 6.45
N THR A 169 13.74 -18.10 5.71
CA THR A 169 13.03 -17.38 4.64
C THR A 169 12.20 -16.23 5.22
N ALA A 170 11.49 -16.48 6.32
CA ALA A 170 10.72 -15.44 7.00
C ALA A 170 11.63 -14.30 7.51
N MET A 171 12.79 -14.67 8.09
CA MET A 171 13.76 -13.71 8.59
C MET A 171 14.41 -12.89 7.47
N ALA A 172 14.77 -13.50 6.34
CA ALA A 172 15.31 -12.81 5.18
C ALA A 172 14.32 -11.80 4.57
N VAL A 173 13.04 -12.17 4.46
CA VAL A 173 11.98 -11.25 4.01
C VAL A 173 11.80 -10.10 5.00
N GLY A 174 11.76 -10.39 6.30
CA GLY A 174 11.67 -9.37 7.34
C GLY A 174 12.84 -8.38 7.31
N VAL A 175 14.09 -8.88 7.22
CA VAL A 175 15.30 -8.05 7.11
C VAL A 175 15.28 -7.23 5.82
N GLY A 176 14.87 -7.81 4.68
CA GLY A 176 14.75 -7.08 3.42
C GLY A 176 13.73 -5.94 3.48
N LEU A 177 12.58 -6.16 4.12
CA LEU A 177 11.58 -5.12 4.35
C LEU A 177 12.12 -3.97 5.22
N VAL A 178 12.79 -4.31 6.33
CA VAL A 178 13.41 -3.32 7.22
C VAL A 178 14.50 -2.53 6.50
N ALA A 179 15.36 -3.19 5.72
CA ALA A 179 16.41 -2.54 4.94
C ALA A 179 15.84 -1.60 3.87
N LEU A 180 14.76 -2.00 3.18
CA LEU A 180 14.09 -1.16 2.19
C LEU A 180 13.38 0.04 2.81
N LEU A 181 12.74 -0.13 3.97
CA LEU A 181 12.15 0.96 4.74
C LEU A 181 13.23 1.93 5.23
N GLY A 182 14.36 1.40 5.74
CA GLY A 182 15.50 2.20 6.16
C GLY A 182 16.14 2.96 5.00
N LEU A 183 16.27 2.34 3.83
CA LEU A 183 16.76 3.00 2.62
C LEU A 183 15.79 4.09 2.13
N ALA A 184 14.49 3.82 2.12
CA ALA A 184 13.46 4.80 1.74
C ALA A 184 13.45 6.00 2.70
N ALA A 185 13.63 5.77 4.00
CA ALA A 185 13.75 6.81 5.01
C ALA A 185 15.05 7.61 4.85
N TYR A 186 16.18 6.93 4.62
CA TYR A 186 17.48 7.57 4.39
C TYR A 186 17.46 8.46 3.14
N LEU A 187 16.93 7.96 2.01
CA LEU A 187 16.82 8.73 0.77
C LEU A 187 15.77 9.86 0.86
N GLY A 188 14.74 9.71 1.69
CA GLY A 188 13.74 10.75 1.95
C GLY A 188 14.17 11.82 2.97
N GLY A 189 15.18 11.53 3.79
CA GLY A 189 15.76 12.42 4.79
C GLY A 189 16.94 13.26 4.31
N ILE A 190 17.41 13.06 3.07
CA ILE A 190 18.32 13.99 2.40
C ILE A 190 17.47 15.17 1.89
N ARG A 191 17.30 16.17 2.74
CA ARG A 191 16.89 17.52 2.36
C ARG A 191 17.95 18.49 2.84
#